data_AF-A0AAN6BXJ1-F1
#
_entry.id   AF-A0AAN6BXJ1-F1
#
_cell.length_a   1.000
_cell.length_b   1.000
_cell.length_c   1.000
_cell.angle_alpha   90.00
_cell.angle_beta   90.00
_cell.angle_gamma   90.00
#
_symmetry.space_group_name_H-M   'P 1'
#
loop_
_entity.id
_entity.type
_entity.pdbx_description
1 polymer ?
#
loop_
_entity_poly.entity_id
_entity_poly.type
_entity_poly.pdbx_seq_one_letter_code
_entity_poly.pdbx_strand_id
1 'polypeptide(L)'
;MSSQILLQNGAVLQHDEKDNVLVLRNTDVLVSDGRIAEISQDTNKPERASVIDSGCLEALNSGTTCVVDDAHTASQPEHGSAALSATIASGIRSVSYYGVMPLSEKVWTESSFELDRSPQPEWLLPQIDTFAARAPFGDDQRVQLGFFFDSYLLPGNVI
;
A
#
# COMPACT_ATOMS: atom_id res chain seq x y z
N MET A 1 -27.16 -14.82 -13.01
CA MET A 1 -25.85 -14.48 -13.60
C MET A 1 -24.80 -14.87 -12.57
N SER A 2 -23.67 -15.43 -12.99
CA SER A 2 -22.57 -15.74 -12.07
C SER A 2 -21.93 -14.44 -11.58
N SER A 3 -21.73 -14.31 -10.28
CA SER A 3 -21.09 -13.16 -9.64
C SER A 3 -19.61 -13.47 -9.41
N GLN A 4 -18.72 -12.58 -9.86
CA GLN A 4 -17.28 -12.74 -9.71
C GLN A 4 -16.65 -11.48 -9.12
N ILE A 5 -15.83 -11.67 -8.10
CA ILE A 5 -15.04 -10.63 -7.43
C ILE A 5 -13.59 -11.07 -7.44
N LEU A 6 -12.70 -10.22 -7.91
CA LEU A 6 -11.27 -10.43 -7.84
C LEU A 6 -10.68 -9.44 -6.82
N LEU A 7 -10.26 -9.96 -5.68
CA LEU A 7 -9.48 -9.20 -4.70
C LEU A 7 -8.02 -9.25 -5.15
N GLN A 8 -7.39 -8.12 -5.44
CA GLN A 8 -6.00 -8.09 -5.91
C GLN A 8 -5.05 -7.50 -4.89
N ASN A 9 -3.78 -7.85 -5.04
CA ASN A 9 -2.64 -7.26 -4.32
C ASN A 9 -2.74 -7.38 -2.78
N GLY A 10 -3.48 -8.36 -2.28
CA GLY A 10 -3.70 -8.54 -0.84
C GLY A 10 -2.60 -9.31 -0.13
N ALA A 11 -2.58 -9.22 1.20
CA ALA A 11 -1.92 -10.20 2.06
C ALA A 11 -2.96 -11.24 2.51
N VAL A 12 -2.80 -12.49 2.06
CA VAL A 12 -3.73 -13.57 2.37
C VAL A 12 -3.16 -14.41 3.51
N LEU A 13 -3.92 -14.53 4.60
CA LEU A 13 -3.59 -15.41 5.72
C LEU A 13 -4.29 -16.76 5.50
N GLN A 14 -3.51 -17.79 5.22
CA GLN A 14 -4.02 -19.14 4.95
C GLN A 14 -3.56 -20.10 6.05
N HIS A 15 -4.46 -20.95 6.53
CA HIS A 15 -4.11 -22.03 7.44
C HIS A 15 -3.69 -23.28 6.64
N ASP A 16 -2.58 -23.91 7.03
CA ASP A 16 -2.18 -25.21 6.50
C ASP A 16 -2.97 -26.36 7.18
N GLU A 17 -2.70 -27.61 6.79
CA GLU A 17 -3.36 -28.80 7.35
C GLU A 17 -3.11 -28.99 8.86
N LYS A 18 -2.10 -28.31 9.42
CA LYS A 18 -1.73 -28.36 10.84
C LYS A 18 -2.17 -27.12 11.60
N ASP A 19 -2.99 -26.26 10.98
CA ASP A 19 -3.49 -25.01 11.55
C ASP A 19 -2.41 -23.93 11.75
N ASN A 20 -1.27 -24.01 11.05
CA ASN A 20 -0.28 -22.93 11.04
C ASN A 20 -0.73 -21.81 10.10
N VAL A 21 -0.55 -20.56 10.52
CA VAL A 21 -0.79 -19.38 9.67
C VAL A 21 0.36 -19.20 8.69
N LEU A 22 0.04 -19.27 7.40
CA LEU A 22 0.90 -18.91 6.28
C LEU A 22 0.51 -17.52 5.77
N VAL A 23 1.50 -16.65 5.60
CA VAL A 23 1.30 -15.29 5.07
C VAL A 23 1.69 -15.28 3.59
N LEU A 24 0.70 -15.21 2.70
CA LEU A 24 0.91 -15.07 1.26
C LEU A 24 0.85 -13.59 0.90
N ARG A 25 1.97 -13.03 0.43
CA ARG A 25 2.09 -11.61 0.05
C ARG A 25 1.77 -11.43 -1.44
N ASN A 26 1.29 -10.25 -1.82
CA ASN A 26 0.96 -9.88 -3.20
C ASN A 26 0.10 -10.96 -3.88
N THR A 27 -0.95 -11.38 -3.17
CA THR A 27 -1.78 -12.53 -3.56
C THR A 27 -3.18 -12.06 -3.87
N ASP A 28 -3.68 -12.53 -5.00
CA ASP A 28 -5.01 -12.30 -5.50
C ASP A 28 -5.94 -13.44 -5.03
N VAL A 29 -7.20 -13.10 -4.77
CA VAL A 29 -8.26 -14.05 -4.42
C VAL A 29 -9.45 -13.82 -5.35
N LEU A 30 -9.70 -14.81 -6.23
CA LEU A 30 -10.90 -14.83 -7.04
C LEU A 30 -12.04 -15.50 -6.27
N VAL A 31 -13.14 -14.79 -6.09
CA VAL A 31 -14.39 -15.30 -5.54
C VAL A 31 -15.40 -15.42 -6.67
N SER A 32 -15.94 -16.63 -6.87
CA SER A 32 -17.00 -16.91 -7.83
C SER A 32 -18.21 -17.48 -7.10
N ASP A 33 -19.36 -16.85 -7.25
CA ASP A 33 -20.64 -17.28 -6.66
C ASP A 33 -20.55 -17.57 -5.15
N GLY A 34 -19.87 -16.68 -4.43
CA GLY A 34 -19.69 -16.75 -2.98
C GLY A 34 -18.67 -17.78 -2.51
N ARG A 35 -17.86 -18.34 -3.41
CA ARG A 35 -16.79 -19.30 -3.07
C ARG A 35 -15.45 -18.84 -3.60
N ILE A 36 -14.39 -19.08 -2.85
CA ILE A 36 -13.01 -18.90 -3.34
C ILE A 36 -12.80 -19.89 -4.48
N ALA A 37 -12.57 -19.36 -5.67
CA ALA A 37 -12.30 -20.12 -6.88
C ALA A 37 -10.79 -20.25 -7.14
N GLU A 38 -10.02 -19.22 -6.77
CA GLU A 38 -8.57 -19.18 -6.97
C GLU A 38 -7.88 -18.32 -5.90
N ILE A 39 -6.69 -18.74 -5.49
CA ILE A 39 -5.73 -17.94 -4.72
C ILE A 39 -4.40 -18.05 -5.46
N SER A 40 -3.92 -16.96 -6.04
CA SER A 40 -2.67 -16.98 -6.82
C SER A 40 -2.00 -15.61 -6.82
N GLN A 41 -0.71 -15.58 -7.16
CA GLN A 41 -0.06 -14.32 -7.52
C GLN A 41 -0.34 -14.07 -9.00
N ASP A 42 -0.82 -12.87 -9.33
CA ASP A 42 -1.17 -12.45 -10.70
C ASP A 42 -2.34 -13.23 -11.33
N THR A 43 -3.50 -13.27 -10.66
CA THR A 43 -4.69 -13.92 -11.22
C THR A 43 -5.14 -13.18 -12.50
N ASN A 44 -5.34 -13.94 -13.59
CA ASN A 44 -5.91 -13.38 -14.81
C ASN A 44 -7.32 -12.85 -14.54
N LYS A 45 -7.50 -11.53 -14.64
CA LYS A 45 -8.79 -10.88 -14.43
C LYS A 45 -9.87 -11.46 -15.37
N PRO A 46 -10.93 -12.10 -14.83
CA PRO A 46 -12.06 -12.53 -15.66
C PRO A 46 -12.78 -11.31 -16.25
N GLU A 47 -13.25 -11.41 -17.50
CA GLU A 47 -13.89 -10.28 -18.24
C GLU A 47 -15.01 -9.56 -17.47
N ARG A 48 -15.71 -10.27 -16.58
CA ARG A 48 -16.87 -9.76 -15.85
C ARG A 48 -16.67 -9.67 -14.34
N ALA A 49 -15.44 -9.88 -13.85
CA ALA A 49 -15.16 -9.77 -12.42
C ALA A 49 -15.08 -8.30 -12.00
N SER A 50 -15.73 -7.99 -10.87
CA SER A 50 -15.47 -6.74 -10.15
C SER A 50 -14.11 -6.84 -9.48
N VAL A 51 -13.21 -5.90 -9.76
CA VAL A 51 -11.86 -5.90 -9.20
C VAL A 51 -11.82 -4.98 -7.99
N ILE A 52 -11.28 -5.49 -6.88
CA ILE A 52 -11.05 -4.73 -5.65
C ILE A 52 -9.57 -4.88 -5.32
N ASP A 53 -8.83 -3.79 -5.31
CA ASP A 53 -7.49 -3.79 -4.71
C ASP A 53 -7.67 -3.74 -3.18
N SER A 54 -7.07 -4.69 -2.46
CA SER A 54 -7.41 -4.97 -1.05
C SER A 54 -6.88 -3.93 -0.05
N GLY A 55 -6.25 -2.85 -0.49
CA GLY A 55 -5.90 -1.72 0.37
C GLY A 55 -7.14 -1.11 1.05
N CYS A 56 -7.07 -0.83 2.36
CA CYS A 56 -8.14 -0.17 3.12
C CYS A 56 -9.54 -0.87 3.17
N LEU A 57 -9.71 -2.09 2.66
CA LEU A 57 -11.03 -2.78 2.62
C LEU A 57 -11.61 -3.02 4.01
N GLU A 58 -10.78 -3.35 5.00
CA GLU A 58 -11.21 -3.51 6.39
C GLU A 58 -11.73 -2.20 7.00
N ALA A 59 -11.09 -1.07 6.67
CA ALA A 59 -11.55 0.25 7.10
C ALA A 59 -12.94 0.54 6.52
N LEU A 60 -13.17 0.26 5.23
CA LEU A 60 -14.49 0.40 4.62
C LEU A 60 -15.54 -0.52 5.26
N ASN A 61 -15.22 -1.79 5.48
CA ASN A 61 -16.14 -2.77 6.08
C ASN A 61 -16.53 -2.41 7.52
N SER A 62 -15.64 -1.75 8.26
CA SER A 62 -15.92 -1.23 9.61
C SER A 62 -16.70 0.10 9.62
N GLY A 63 -17.07 0.63 8.46
CA GLY A 63 -17.79 1.90 8.32
C GLY A 63 -16.92 3.14 8.35
N THR A 64 -15.59 3.00 8.24
CA THR A 64 -14.67 4.13 8.13
C THR A 64 -14.85 4.80 6.76
N THR A 65 -15.19 6.09 6.77
CA THR A 65 -15.48 6.84 5.55
C THR A 65 -14.34 7.73 5.07
N CYS A 66 -13.27 7.87 5.85
CA CYS A 66 -12.06 8.63 5.55
C CYS A 66 -10.89 8.12 6.41
N VAL A 67 -9.68 8.00 5.84
CA VAL A 67 -8.45 7.63 6.56
C VAL A 67 -7.37 8.69 6.32
N VAL A 68 -6.55 8.93 7.33
CA VAL A 68 -5.24 9.56 7.14
C VAL A 68 -4.23 8.43 7.17
N ASP A 69 -3.59 8.16 6.03
CA ASP A 69 -2.71 7.01 5.85
C ASP A 69 -1.25 7.47 5.80
N ASP A 70 -0.53 7.26 6.91
CA ASP A 70 0.90 7.55 7.02
C ASP A 70 1.73 6.40 6.42
N ALA A 71 1.83 6.37 5.09
CA ALA A 71 2.56 5.37 4.33
C ALA A 71 4.06 5.72 4.24
N HIS A 72 4.82 5.31 5.27
CA HIS A 72 6.24 5.67 5.45
C HIS A 72 7.22 4.50 5.41
N THR A 73 6.76 3.28 5.15
CA THR A 73 7.58 2.07 5.10
C THR A 73 8.00 1.67 3.69
N ALA A 74 7.88 2.60 2.73
CA ALA A 74 8.30 2.37 1.36
C ALA A 74 9.83 2.28 1.26
N SER A 75 10.36 1.05 1.24
CA SER A 75 11.80 0.82 1.05
C SER A 75 12.30 1.07 -0.38
N GLN A 76 11.39 1.19 -1.36
CA GLN A 76 11.67 1.44 -2.78
C GLN A 76 10.59 2.34 -3.39
N PRO A 77 10.89 3.10 -4.48
CA PRO A 77 9.91 3.99 -5.13
C PRO A 77 8.61 3.29 -5.56
N GLU A 78 8.72 2.04 -6.00
CA GLU A 78 7.59 1.26 -6.50
C GLU A 78 6.59 0.97 -5.38
N HIS A 79 7.05 0.82 -4.14
CA HIS A 79 6.20 0.56 -2.98
C HIS A 79 5.27 1.74 -2.68
N GLY A 80 5.78 2.98 -2.78
CA GLY A 80 4.94 4.18 -2.62
C GLY A 80 3.88 4.30 -3.71
N SER A 81 4.27 4.00 -4.96
CA SER A 81 3.35 4.02 -6.09
C SER A 81 2.26 2.95 -5.95
N ALA A 82 2.62 1.75 -5.49
CA ALA A 82 1.69 0.66 -5.24
C ALA A 82 0.72 1.01 -4.09
N ALA A 83 1.23 1.55 -2.97
CA ALA A 83 0.41 1.97 -1.84
C ALA A 83 -0.62 3.02 -2.26
N LEU A 84 -0.19 4.08 -2.95
CA LEU A 84 -1.10 5.12 -3.46
C LEU A 84 -2.14 4.54 -4.43
N SER A 85 -1.72 3.64 -5.33
CA SER A 85 -2.63 2.98 -6.27
C SER A 85 -3.69 2.14 -5.55
N ALA A 86 -3.29 1.37 -4.53
CA ALA A 86 -4.19 0.58 -3.71
C ALA A 86 -5.18 1.48 -2.93
N THR A 87 -4.71 2.58 -2.33
CA THR A 87 -5.58 3.56 -1.66
C THR A 87 -6.62 4.13 -2.63
N ILE A 88 -6.21 4.53 -3.84
CA ILE A 88 -7.12 5.03 -4.87
C ILE A 88 -8.14 3.97 -5.27
N ALA A 89 -7.69 2.74 -5.55
CA ALA A 89 -8.55 1.65 -6.02
C ALA A 89 -9.53 1.16 -4.95
N SER A 90 -9.19 1.28 -3.65
CA SER A 90 -10.00 0.79 -2.54
C SER A 90 -11.43 1.31 -2.47
N GLY A 91 -11.69 2.54 -2.90
CA GLY A 91 -12.96 3.20 -2.63
C GLY A 91 -12.92 4.29 -1.56
N ILE A 92 -11.88 4.30 -0.72
CA ILE A 92 -11.86 5.13 0.49
C ILE A 92 -11.50 6.60 0.17
N ARG A 93 -12.05 7.54 0.93
CA ARG A 93 -11.46 8.89 1.03
C ARG A 93 -10.19 8.79 1.85
N SER A 94 -9.13 9.44 1.41
CA SER A 94 -7.88 9.43 2.15
C SER A 94 -7.10 10.72 2.03
N VAL A 95 -6.33 11.05 3.06
CA VAL A 95 -5.12 11.86 2.91
C VAL A 95 -3.95 10.89 3.01
N SER A 96 -3.34 10.58 1.86
CA SER A 96 -2.22 9.65 1.78
C SER A 96 -0.93 10.43 2.03
N TYR A 97 -0.39 10.29 3.23
CA TYR A 97 0.88 10.87 3.65
C TYR A 97 2.00 9.95 3.21
N TYR A 98 2.69 10.36 2.15
CA TYR A 98 3.80 9.59 1.60
C TYR A 98 5.13 10.12 2.15
N GLY A 99 5.98 9.20 2.59
CA GLY A 99 7.34 9.46 3.00
C GLY A 99 8.13 8.17 3.13
N VAL A 100 9.31 8.26 3.72
CA VAL A 100 10.09 7.08 4.11
C VAL A 100 10.68 7.29 5.49
N MET A 101 10.79 6.19 6.23
CA MET A 101 11.54 6.18 7.47
C MET A 101 13.03 6.41 7.17
N PRO A 102 13.71 7.33 7.86
CA PRO A 102 15.12 7.68 7.58
C PRO A 102 16.13 6.63 8.06
N LEU A 103 15.65 5.53 8.64
CA LEU A 103 16.47 4.47 9.22
C LEU A 103 16.39 3.24 8.33
N SER A 104 17.34 3.11 7.40
CA SER A 104 17.54 1.91 6.59
C SER A 104 18.92 1.30 6.85
N GLU A 105 19.04 0.00 6.61
CA GLU A 105 20.32 -0.68 6.60
C GLU A 105 21.11 -0.31 5.34
N LYS A 106 22.34 0.17 5.54
CA LYS A 106 23.31 0.31 4.46
C LYS A 106 24.05 -0.99 4.20
N VAL A 107 24.36 -1.71 5.29
CA VAL A 107 25.00 -3.02 5.26
C VAL A 107 24.32 -3.89 6.31
N TRP A 108 23.87 -5.07 5.91
CA TRP A 108 23.40 -6.09 6.82
C TRP A 108 23.96 -7.45 6.41
N THR A 109 24.92 -7.94 7.18
CA THR A 109 25.54 -9.26 7.02
C THR A 109 25.62 -9.95 8.38
N GLU A 110 26.09 -11.21 8.40
CA GLU A 110 26.27 -11.95 9.65
C GLU A 110 27.28 -11.29 10.61
N SER A 111 28.24 -10.53 10.08
CA SER A 111 29.34 -9.91 10.85
C SER A 111 29.34 -8.38 10.86
N SER A 112 28.43 -7.73 10.15
CA SER A 112 28.35 -6.27 10.08
C SER A 112 26.92 -5.76 9.99
N PHE A 113 26.66 -4.65 10.68
CA PHE A 113 25.43 -3.89 10.58
C PHE A 113 25.77 -2.39 10.56
N GLU A 114 25.50 -1.75 9.43
CA GLU A 114 25.69 -0.31 9.25
C GLU A 114 24.37 0.34 8.87
N LEU A 115 24.02 1.41 9.57
CA LEU A 115 22.83 2.21 9.26
C LEU A 115 23.17 3.24 8.19
N ASP A 116 22.28 3.39 7.22
CA ASP A 116 22.19 4.61 6.45
C ASP A 116 21.68 5.72 7.38
N ARG A 117 22.37 6.86 7.34
CA ARG A 117 22.02 8.06 8.12
C ARG A 117 21.61 9.22 7.23
N SER A 118 21.41 8.95 5.95
CA SER A 118 20.83 9.91 5.02
C SER A 118 19.44 10.29 5.51
N PRO A 119 19.08 11.59 5.56
CA PRO A 119 17.76 12.01 6.05
C PRO A 119 16.60 11.40 5.26
N GLN A 120 16.83 11.11 3.99
CA GLN A 120 15.89 10.47 3.07
C GLN A 120 16.67 10.02 1.82
N PRO A 121 16.17 9.05 1.04
CA PRO A 121 16.76 8.66 -0.22
C PRO A 121 16.55 9.73 -1.30
N GLU A 122 17.48 9.81 -2.25
CA GLU A 122 17.50 10.83 -3.30
C GLU A 122 16.27 10.81 -4.21
N TRP A 123 15.60 9.66 -4.33
CA TRP A 123 14.44 9.47 -5.18
C TRP A 123 13.13 10.02 -4.58
N LEU A 124 13.07 10.25 -3.26
CA LEU A 124 11.81 10.53 -2.57
C LEU A 124 11.17 11.86 -3.01
N LEU A 125 11.91 12.97 -2.94
CA LEU A 125 11.37 14.28 -3.30
C LEU A 125 10.96 14.38 -4.78
N PRO A 126 11.79 13.93 -5.75
CA PRO A 126 11.37 13.90 -7.16
C PRO A 126 10.09 13.09 -7.41
N GLN A 127 9.90 12.00 -6.66
CA GLN A 127 8.69 11.18 -6.76
C GLN A 127 7.48 11.90 -6.14
N ILE A 128 7.65 12.55 -4.99
CA ILE A 128 6.60 13.37 -4.38
C ILE A 128 6.19 14.49 -5.34
N ASP A 129 7.12 15.17 -6.00
CA ASP A 129 6.81 16.19 -7.02
C ASP A 129 5.96 15.61 -8.16
N THR A 130 6.31 14.40 -8.61
CA THR A 130 5.55 13.67 -9.63
C THR A 130 4.13 13.33 -9.17
N PHE A 131 3.95 12.95 -7.91
CA PHE A 131 2.64 12.70 -7.32
C PHE A 131 1.86 13.99 -7.13
N ALA A 132 2.49 15.05 -6.63
CA ALA A 132 1.86 16.35 -6.38
C ALA A 132 1.31 16.99 -7.66
N ALA A 133 2.02 16.83 -8.79
CA ALA A 133 1.56 17.30 -10.10
C ALA A 133 0.28 16.60 -10.59
N ARG A 134 -0.08 15.45 -10.01
CA ARG A 134 -1.25 14.63 -10.36
C ARG A 134 -2.31 14.61 -9.28
N ALA A 135 -2.00 15.09 -8.08
CA ALA A 135 -2.91 15.14 -6.96
C ALA A 135 -3.98 16.24 -7.18
N PRO A 136 -5.18 16.08 -6.61
CA PRO A 136 -5.68 14.89 -5.92
C PRO A 136 -6.05 13.74 -6.88
N PHE A 137 -6.17 12.54 -6.33
CA PHE A 137 -6.33 11.31 -7.10
C PHE A 137 -7.72 10.67 -6.99
N GLY A 138 -8.02 9.79 -7.96
CA GLY A 138 -9.34 9.21 -8.18
C GLY A 138 -10.21 10.09 -9.07
N ASP A 139 -11.13 9.50 -9.84
CA ASP A 139 -12.03 10.23 -10.73
C ASP A 139 -12.89 11.27 -9.97
N ASP A 140 -13.13 11.03 -8.69
CA ASP A 140 -13.86 11.89 -7.77
C ASP A 140 -12.94 12.74 -6.86
N GLN A 141 -11.62 12.73 -7.12
CA GLN A 141 -10.60 13.49 -6.37
C GLN A 141 -10.58 13.21 -4.85
N ARG A 142 -11.02 12.01 -4.44
CA ARG A 142 -11.19 11.65 -3.02
C ARG A 142 -9.90 11.39 -2.25
N VAL A 143 -8.77 11.19 -2.94
CA VAL A 143 -7.47 10.93 -2.30
C VAL A 143 -6.59 12.16 -2.42
N GLN A 144 -6.28 12.79 -1.31
CA GLN A 144 -5.35 13.92 -1.23
C GLN A 144 -3.93 13.41 -0.98
N LEU A 145 -2.92 14.14 -1.48
CA LEU A 145 -1.52 13.89 -1.15
C LEU A 145 -1.13 14.66 0.11
N GLY A 146 -0.60 13.96 1.11
CA GLY A 146 0.11 14.52 2.25
C GLY A 146 1.61 14.22 2.17
N PHE A 147 2.42 15.01 2.86
CA PHE A 147 3.85 14.76 3.00
C PHE A 147 4.16 14.30 4.43
N PHE A 148 4.68 13.10 4.55
CA PHE A 148 5.10 12.54 5.84
C PHE A 148 6.57 12.89 6.12
N PHE A 149 6.85 13.25 7.38
CA PHE A 149 8.21 13.50 7.84
C PHE A 149 8.43 12.92 9.24
N ASP A 150 9.25 11.88 9.35
CA ASP A 150 9.61 11.23 10.60
C ASP A 150 11.08 11.44 10.89
N SER A 151 11.41 12.65 11.35
CA SER A 151 12.69 12.93 12.00
C SER A 151 12.43 13.50 13.38
N TYR A 152 13.32 13.18 14.32
CA TYR A 152 13.20 13.54 15.73
C TYR A 152 13.02 15.05 16.00
N LEU A 153 13.35 15.92 15.04
CA LEU A 153 13.15 17.38 15.10
C LEU A 153 12.93 17.94 13.69
N LEU A 154 11.87 18.74 13.49
CA LEU A 154 11.85 19.72 12.40
C LEU A 154 12.89 20.81 12.72
N PRO A 155 13.65 21.34 11.74
CA PRO A 155 14.57 22.42 12.03
C PRO A 155 13.76 23.62 12.54
N GLY A 156 14.09 24.14 13.72
CA GLY A 156 13.29 25.14 14.44
C GLY A 156 13.09 26.48 13.71
N ASN A 157 13.69 26.65 12.52
CA ASN A 157 13.62 27.85 11.71
C ASN A 157 12.88 27.63 10.37
N VAL A 158 12.09 26.56 10.21
CA VAL A 158 11.33 26.28 8.99
C VAL A 158 9.83 26.36 9.26
N ILE A 159 9.35 27.55 9.60
CA ILE A 159 7.96 28.01 9.45
C ILE A 159 8.00 29.47 9.01
#